data_AF-I6C8I4-F1
#
_entry.id   AF-I6C8I4-F1
#
_cell.length_a   1.000
_cell.length_b   1.000
_cell.length_c   1.000
_cell.angle_alpha   90.00
_cell.angle_beta   90.00
_cell.angle_gamma   90.00
#
_symmetry.space_group_name_H-M   'P 1'
#
loop_
_entity.id
_entity.type
_entity.pdbx_description
1 polymer ?
#
loop_
_entity_poly.entity_id
_entity_poly.type
_entity_poly.pdbx_seq_one_letter_code
_entity_poly.pdbx_strand_id
1 'polypeptide(L)' 'MCHFTDQQKSAAYDFTHELLTTLEVDDPAMVAKQMELVLEGCLSRMLVNRSQADVDTAHRLAEDILRFARCRQGGALT' A
#
# COMPACT_ATOMS: atom_id res chain seq x y z
N MET A 1 -15.54 -4.51 -17.74
CA MET A 1 -14.99 -3.24 -17.25
C MET A 1 -14.12 -3.46 -16.00
N CYS A 2 -13.19 -4.43 -16.03
CA CYS A 2 -12.34 -4.77 -14.85
C CYS A 2 -10.83 -4.84 -15.16
N HIS A 3 -10.44 -4.83 -16.45
CA HIS A 3 -9.05 -5.08 -16.87
C HIS A 3 -8.06 -3.98 -16.45
N PHE A 4 -8.52 -2.73 -16.37
CA PHE A 4 -7.63 -1.60 -16.03
C PHE A 4 -7.23 -1.61 -14.56
N THR A 5 -8.16 -1.95 -13.67
CA THR A 5 -7.93 -2.05 -12.22
C THR A 5 -6.95 -3.16 -11.88
N ASP A 6 -7.05 -4.34 -12.50
CA ASP A 6 -6.13 -5.45 -12.21
C ASP A 6 -4.71 -5.16 -12.69
N GLN A 7 -4.57 -4.52 -13.85
CA GLN A 7 -3.25 -4.11 -14.36
C GLN A 7 -2.63 -2.98 -13.52
N GLN A 8 -3.43 -2.01 -13.07
CA GLN A 8 -2.95 -0.97 -12.15
C GLN A 8 -2.53 -1.55 -10.81
N LYS A 9 -3.26 -2.54 -10.28
CA LYS A 9 -2.91 -3.22 -9.03
C LYS A 9 -1.61 -3.99 -9.14
N SER A 10 -1.46 -4.83 -10.17
CA SER A 10 -0.23 -5.58 -10.40
C SER A 10 0.98 -4.66 -10.55
N ALA A 11 0.88 -3.60 -11.37
CA ALA A 11 1.97 -2.66 -11.56
C ALA A 11 2.32 -1.89 -10.27
N ALA A 12 1.31 -1.51 -9.48
CA ALA A 12 1.52 -0.86 -8.19
C ALA A 12 2.17 -1.82 -7.18
N TYR A 13 1.76 -3.09 -7.15
CA TYR A 13 2.37 -4.12 -6.32
C TYR A 13 3.84 -4.33 -6.69
N ASP A 14 4.13 -4.56 -7.97
CA ASP A 14 5.49 -4.87 -8.45
C ASP A 14 6.46 -3.73 -8.13
N PHE A 15 6.06 -2.49 -8.43
CA PHE A 15 6.84 -1.29 -8.10
C PHE A 15 7.06 -1.16 -6.59
N THR A 16 6.01 -1.33 -5.79
CA THR A 16 6.08 -1.21 -4.34
C THR A 16 6.97 -2.29 -3.74
N HIS A 17 6.86 -3.53 -4.23
CA HIS A 17 7.68 -4.65 -3.78
C HIS A 17 9.16 -4.42 -4.09
N GLU A 18 9.50 -3.95 -5.29
CA GLU A 18 10.88 -3.62 -5.68
C GLU A 18 11.46 -2.50 -4.81
N LEU A 19 10.68 -1.45 -4.56
CA LEU A 19 11.08 -0.35 -3.69
C LEU A 19 11.31 -0.83 -2.25
N LEU A 20 10.38 -1.60 -1.69
CA LEU A 20 10.51 -2.14 -0.33
C LEU A 20 11.69 -3.09 -0.17
N THR A 21 11.96 -3.90 -1.20
CA THR A 21 13.15 -4.77 -1.27
C THR A 21 14.43 -3.93 -1.26
N THR A 22 14.47 -2.84 -2.02
CA THR A 22 15.61 -1.91 -2.07
C THR A 22 15.83 -1.18 -0.74
N LEU A 23 14.74 -0.89 -0.03
CA LEU A 23 14.77 -0.31 1.33
C LEU A 23 15.00 -1.35 2.43
N GLU A 24 15.27 -2.60 2.04
CA GLU A 24 15.51 -3.76 2.90
C GLU A 24 14.38 -4.04 3.90
N VAL A 25 13.17 -3.55 3.63
CA VAL A 25 12.02 -3.63 4.53
C VAL A 25 11.73 -5.07 4.88
N ASP A 26 11.43 -5.33 6.15
CA ASP A 26 11.12 -6.66 6.63
C ASP A 26 9.77 -7.15 6.06
N ASP A 27 9.77 -8.34 5.47
CA ASP A 27 8.68 -8.93 4.67
C ASP A 27 8.07 -7.97 3.63
N PRO A 28 8.83 -7.63 2.58
CA PRO A 28 8.40 -6.66 1.56
C PRO A 28 7.18 -7.17 0.78
N ALA A 29 6.98 -8.49 0.69
CA ALA A 29 5.81 -9.11 0.08
C ALA A 29 4.52 -8.83 0.84
N MET A 30 4.52 -9.05 2.16
CA MET A 30 3.37 -8.72 3.00
C MET A 30 3.06 -7.22 2.94
N VAL A 31 4.07 -6.36 3.04
CA VAL A 31 3.90 -4.90 3.02
C VAL A 31 3.36 -4.42 1.68
N ALA A 32 3.89 -4.91 0.56
CA ALA A 32 3.39 -4.60 -0.78
C ALA A 32 1.92 -5.02 -0.94
N LYS A 33 1.54 -6.18 -0.40
CA LYS A 33 0.14 -6.65 -0.42
C LYS A 33 -0.78 -5.76 0.39
N GLN A 34 -0.34 -5.28 1.56
CA GLN A 34 -1.10 -4.33 2.37
C GLN A 34 -1.28 -2.98 1.64
N MET A 35 -0.26 -2.48 0.94
CA MET A 35 -0.38 -1.27 0.12
C MET A 35 -1.36 -1.43 -1.04
N GLU A 36 -1.35 -2.59 -1.70
CA GLU A 36 -2.30 -2.91 -2.77
C GLU A 36 -3.74 -2.84 -2.27
N LEU A 37 -4.03 -3.39 -1.08
CA LEU A 37 -5.36 -3.33 -0.46
C LEU A 37 -5.80 -1.90 -0.12
N VAL A 38 -4.87 -1.07 0.37
CA VAL A 38 -5.13 0.36 0.64
C VAL A 38 -5.49 1.09 -0.65
N LEU A 39 -4.73 0.85 -1.73
CA LEU A 39 -4.97 1.46 -3.03
C LEU A 39 -6.33 1.01 -3.61
N GLU A 40 -6.65 -0.27 -3.53
CA GLU A 40 -7.94 -0.81 -3.97
C GLU A 40 -9.12 -0.18 -3.21
N GLY A 41 -9.01 -0.08 -1.88
CA GLY A 41 -10.03 0.55 -1.04
C GLY A 41 -10.19 2.04 -1.31
N CYS A 42 -9.10 2.74 -1.64
CA CYS A 42 -9.11 4.15 -2.03
C CYS A 42 -9.80 4.35 -3.38
N LEU A 43 -9.37 3.62 -4.41
CA LEU A 43 -9.95 3.69 -5.76
C LEU A 43 -11.45 3.37 -5.74
N SER A 44 -11.85 2.31 -5.03
CA SER A 44 -13.26 1.93 -4.89
C SER A 44 -14.10 3.05 -4.27
N ARG A 45 -13.58 3.73 -3.24
CA ARG A 45 -14.28 4.85 -2.60
C ARG A 45 -14.27 6.13 -3.43
N MET A 46 -13.18 6.43 -4.14
CA MET A 46 -13.12 7.60 -5.04
C MET A 46 -14.12 7.48 -6.20
N LEU A 47 -14.30 6.28 -6.75
CA LEU A 47 -15.26 6.03 -7.82
C LEU A 47 -16.72 6.26 -7.39
N VAL A 48 -17.01 6.10 -6.09
CA VAL A 48 -18.36 6.27 -5.53
C VAL A 48 -18.57 7.67 -4.98
N ASN A 49 -17.67 8.15 -4.12
CA ASN A 49 -17.87 9.34 -3.30
C ASN A 49 -17.05 10.56 -3.74
N ARG A 50 -16.03 10.37 -4.60
CA ARG A 50 -15.05 11.43 -5.00
C ARG A 50 -14.54 12.27 -3.81
N SER A 51 -14.38 11.63 -2.66
CA SER A 51 -14.05 12.29 -1.40
C SER A 51 -12.55 12.41 -1.22
N GLN A 52 -12.05 13.64 -1.05
CA GLN A 52 -10.65 13.88 -0.69
C GLN A 52 -10.29 13.24 0.66
N ALA A 53 -11.24 13.16 1.60
CA ALA A 53 -11.00 12.57 2.90
C ALA A 53 -10.69 11.05 2.83
N ASP A 54 -11.23 10.35 1.83
CA ASP A 54 -10.90 8.93 1.60
C ASP A 54 -9.46 8.77 1.09
N VAL A 55 -8.99 9.72 0.26
CA VAL A 55 -7.60 9.77 -0.20
C VAL A 55 -6.65 10.05 0.96
N ASP A 56 -6.99 11.02 1.82
CA ASP A 56 -6.18 11.37 2.99
C ASP A 56 -6.11 10.21 3.99
N THR A 57 -7.21 9.47 4.16
CA THR A 57 -7.26 8.26 5.00
C THR A 57 -6.37 7.16 4.43
N ALA A 58 -6.45 6.90 3.13
CA ALA A 58 -5.60 5.92 2.46
C ALA A 58 -4.12 6.28 2.58
N HIS A 59 -3.78 7.56 2.46
CA HIS A 59 -2.42 8.05 2.63
C HIS A 59 -1.88 7.76 4.04
N ARG A 60 -2.65 8.11 5.08
CA ARG A 60 -2.25 7.84 6.48
C ARG A 60 -2.08 6.35 6.76
N LEU A 61 -2.98 5.51 6.24
CA LEU A 61 -2.87 4.06 6.37
C LEU A 61 -1.59 3.52 5.72
N ALA A 62 -1.25 4.00 4.52
CA ALA A 62 -0.01 3.61 3.85
C ALA A 62 1.24 4.06 4.65
N GLU A 63 1.24 5.28 5.21
CA GLU A 63 2.32 5.76 6.07
C GLU A 63 2.50 4.89 7.32
N ASP A 64 1.39 4.53 7.98
CA ASP A 64 1.41 3.67 9.16
C ASP A 64 1.95 2.28 8.84
N ILE A 65 1.52 1.66 7.72
CA ILE A 65 2.04 0.35 7.27
C ILE A 65 3.56 0.43 7.04
N LEU A 66 4.05 1.45 6.33
CA LEU A 66 5.51 1.64 6.13
C LEU A 66 6.25 1.88 7.44
N ARG A 67 5.64 2.61 8.38
CA ARG A 67 6.22 2.87 9.68
C ARG A 67 6.36 1.59 10.49
N PHE A 68 5.31 0.77 10.55
CA PHE A 68 5.33 -0.52 11.24
C PHE A 68 6.36 -1.48 10.65
N ALA A 69 6.42 -1.58 9.33
CA ALA A 69 7.38 -2.44 8.65
C ALA A 69 8.84 -2.04 8.95
N ARG A 70 9.13 -0.73 8.99
CA ARG A 70 10.43 -0.20 9.41
C ARG A 70 10.72 -0.38 10.90
N CYS A 71 9.71 -0.26 11.76
CA CYS A 71 9.87 -0.56 13.19
C CYS A 71 10.20 -2.03 13.46
N ARG A 72 9.68 -2.95 12.63
CA ARG A 72 9.99 -4.38 12.72
C ARG A 72 11.45 -4.68 12.33
N GLN A 73 12.00 -3.99 11.31
CA GLN A 73 13.45 -4.03 11.01
C GLN A 73 14.31 -3.55 12.19
N GLY A 74 13.86 -2.51 12.91
CA GLY A 74 14.60 -1.93 14.04
C GLY A 74 14.49 -2.70 15.37
N GLY A 75 13.81 -3.85 15.40
CA GLY A 75 13.59 -4.62 16.63
C GLY A 75 12.68 -3.93 17.66
N ALA A 76 11.94 -2.88 17.26
CA ALA A 76 11.11 -2.09 18.19
C ALA A 76 9.81 -2.78 18.59
N LEU A 77 9.48 -3.92 17.97
CA LEU A 77 8.22 -4.64 18.12
C LEU A 77 8.40 -6.15 18.41
N THR A 78 9.60 -6.58 18.81
CA THR A 78 9.93 -7.96 19.25
C THR A 78 10.27 -7.98 20.72
#